data_AF-A0AAU5LNG6-F1
#
_entry.id   AF-A0AAU5LNG6-F1
#
_cell.length_a   1.000
_cell.length_b   1.000
_cell.length_c   1.000
_cell.angle_alpha   90.00
_cell.angle_beta   90.00
_cell.angle_gamma   90.00
#
_symmetry.space_group_name_H-M   'P 1'
#
loop_
_entity.id
_entity.type
_entity.pdbx_description
1 polymer ?
#
loop_
_entity_poly.entity_id
_entity_poly.type
_entity_poly.pdbx_seq_one_letter_code
_entity_poly.pdbx_strand_id
1 'polypeptide(L)'
;MTPTGGDNSKNQASASKDQDESAEVQAAADEAHEAAVEARAAALEARREGQQATSIASELLIDEKDPAEGMGRPGPPIHYSNPFVFGFFGALGVLTAIGLVGALGAASSVLILLVVSMFLAVGLNPLVEWFMHRGLKRGASVGVVFLLVVLAVTGVGWAIVPVVTDQINGLIKNAPEWLDLLTKSKTLRDLNNEYQFIQKAQEYIQDPALAQKAFGGILGVGKVVANALFSAFTILVLTLYFLASLPTVKRAAYSLVPATRRPRVSILGDEILSRVGGYVSGQFTVAVIAGFSAFIFLEIVGLREYAVALAIVIVFCAFIPMVGGLIGTVIVALIGFTDGLWIGVACLAYGIIYQQIENYVVAPRIMRRAVDIPGAVTVIAALMGGALLGVVGALLAIPAAAAVLLIIREVWVRKADAS
;
A
#
# COMPACT_ATOMS: atom_id res chain seq x y z
N MET A 1 -123.39 77.04 -5.20
CA MET A 1 -123.56 76.45 -3.86
C MET A 1 -122.61 75.26 -3.74
N THR A 2 -121.78 75.27 -2.71
CA THR A 2 -120.88 74.21 -2.19
C THR A 2 -121.66 72.95 -1.75
N PRO A 3 -121.02 71.86 -1.25
CA PRO A 3 -120.16 70.87 -1.93
C PRO A 3 -120.56 69.42 -1.49
N THR A 4 -119.68 68.41 -1.71
CA THR A 4 -119.39 67.18 -0.91
C THR A 4 -119.08 66.00 -1.84
N GLY A 5 -117.86 65.43 -1.81
CA GLY A 5 -117.47 64.25 -0.99
C GLY A 5 -117.36 63.07 -1.97
N GLY A 6 -116.21 62.48 -2.29
CA GLY A 6 -115.16 61.94 -1.44
C GLY A 6 -114.96 60.49 -1.92
N ASP A 7 -113.75 60.09 -2.29
CA ASP A 7 -113.35 58.67 -2.25
C ASP A 7 -111.82 58.60 -2.12
N ASN A 8 -111.39 58.53 -0.86
CA ASN A 8 -110.02 58.51 -0.40
C ASN A 8 -109.47 57.06 -0.29
N SER A 9 -110.13 56.08 -0.91
CA SER A 9 -109.77 54.65 -0.76
C SER A 9 -108.70 54.16 -1.76
N LYS A 10 -108.57 54.78 -2.94
CA LYS A 10 -107.58 54.36 -3.95
C LYS A 10 -106.15 54.83 -3.68
N ASN A 11 -105.97 55.85 -2.85
CA ASN A 11 -104.64 56.45 -2.58
C ASN A 11 -103.90 55.79 -1.40
N GLN A 12 -104.58 54.94 -0.61
CA GLN A 12 -103.95 54.21 0.50
C GLN A 12 -103.40 52.84 0.07
N ALA A 13 -103.94 52.22 -0.98
CA ALA A 13 -103.48 50.92 -1.49
C ALA A 13 -102.25 51.00 -2.42
N SER A 14 -102.02 52.14 -3.09
CA SER A 14 -100.78 52.37 -3.86
C SER A 14 -99.61 52.76 -2.94
N ALA A 15 -99.87 53.57 -1.91
CA ALA A 15 -98.86 54.00 -0.95
C ALA A 15 -98.32 52.87 -0.06
N SER A 16 -99.13 51.85 0.26
CA SER A 16 -98.67 50.69 1.03
C SER A 16 -97.82 49.72 0.21
N LYS A 17 -98.06 49.62 -1.10
CA LYS A 17 -97.33 48.71 -2.00
C LYS A 17 -95.94 49.26 -2.35
N ASP A 18 -95.85 50.58 -2.57
CA ASP A 18 -94.57 51.27 -2.79
C ASP A 18 -93.69 51.27 -1.52
N GLN A 19 -94.29 51.25 -0.32
CA GLN A 19 -93.57 51.12 0.95
C GLN A 19 -93.02 49.70 1.20
N ASP A 20 -93.77 48.65 0.83
CA ASP A 20 -93.32 47.25 0.93
C ASP A 20 -92.18 46.96 -0.07
N GLU A 21 -92.30 47.43 -1.31
CA GLU A 21 -91.28 47.23 -2.36
C GLU A 21 -90.00 48.02 -2.05
N SER A 22 -90.12 49.22 -1.44
CA SER A 22 -88.97 49.99 -0.93
C SER A 22 -88.30 49.29 0.26
N ALA A 23 -89.07 48.62 1.13
CA ALA A 23 -88.54 47.90 2.28
C ALA A 23 -87.81 46.60 1.87
N GLU A 24 -88.32 45.87 0.87
CA GLU A 24 -87.64 44.70 0.29
C GLU A 24 -86.32 45.10 -0.41
N VAL A 25 -86.31 46.21 -1.16
CA VAL A 25 -85.09 46.71 -1.81
C VAL A 25 -84.07 47.17 -0.78
N GLN A 26 -84.51 47.80 0.32
CA GLN A 26 -83.63 48.21 1.42
C GLN A 26 -83.05 46.99 2.15
N ALA A 27 -83.86 45.96 2.42
CA ALA A 27 -83.42 44.73 3.06
C ALA A 27 -82.41 43.96 2.18
N ALA A 28 -82.66 43.87 0.87
CA ALA A 28 -81.72 43.27 -0.08
C ALA A 28 -80.41 44.07 -0.21
N ALA A 29 -80.48 45.40 -0.10
CA ALA A 29 -79.30 46.27 -0.10
C ALA A 29 -78.47 46.11 1.19
N ASP A 30 -79.12 45.97 2.35
CA ASP A 30 -78.47 45.74 3.63
C ASP A 30 -77.81 44.36 3.68
N GLU A 31 -78.48 43.32 3.18
CA GLU A 31 -77.92 41.96 3.07
C GLU A 31 -76.73 41.91 2.11
N ALA A 32 -76.80 42.62 0.98
CA ALA A 32 -75.68 42.75 0.05
C ALA A 32 -74.51 43.54 0.66
N HIS A 33 -74.79 44.54 1.51
CA HIS A 33 -73.77 45.28 2.23
C HIS A 33 -73.07 44.41 3.28
N GLU A 34 -73.85 43.63 4.04
CA GLU A 34 -73.34 42.69 5.05
C GLU A 34 -72.47 41.61 4.41
N ALA A 35 -72.93 41.00 3.31
CA ALA A 35 -72.14 40.04 2.54
C ALA A 35 -70.85 40.66 1.97
N ALA A 36 -70.88 41.93 1.54
CA ALA A 36 -69.69 42.63 1.08
C ALA A 36 -68.70 42.94 2.22
N VAL A 37 -69.20 43.22 3.43
CA VAL A 37 -68.39 43.42 4.64
C VAL A 37 -67.72 42.11 5.06
N GLU A 38 -68.44 40.99 5.07
CA GLU A 38 -67.88 39.67 5.37
C GLU A 38 -66.84 39.25 4.33
N ALA A 39 -67.12 39.43 3.03
CA ALA A 39 -66.15 39.13 1.97
C ALA A 39 -64.87 39.96 2.11
N ARG A 40 -65.00 41.23 2.54
CA ARG A 40 -63.85 42.10 2.79
C ARG A 40 -63.08 41.69 4.05
N ALA A 41 -63.76 41.24 5.10
CA ALA A 41 -63.13 40.70 6.30
C ALA A 41 -62.34 39.42 5.98
N ALA A 42 -62.95 38.48 5.26
CA ALA A 42 -62.29 37.25 4.82
C ALA A 42 -61.08 37.53 3.91
N ALA A 43 -61.18 38.51 3.00
CA ALA A 43 -60.06 38.92 2.16
C ALA A 43 -58.90 39.56 2.95
N LEU A 44 -59.19 40.30 4.02
CA LEU A 44 -58.18 40.86 4.92
C LEU A 44 -57.50 39.78 5.76
N GLU A 45 -58.27 38.79 6.20
CA GLU A 45 -57.77 37.65 6.98
C GLU A 45 -56.86 36.76 6.13
N ALA A 46 -57.27 36.41 4.92
CA ALA A 46 -56.43 35.69 3.94
C ALA A 46 -55.15 36.46 3.59
N ARG A 47 -55.21 37.80 3.54
CA ARG A 47 -54.03 38.65 3.31
C ARG A 47 -53.09 38.68 4.50
N ARG A 48 -53.61 38.63 5.74
CA ARG A 48 -52.82 38.51 6.97
C ARG A 48 -52.15 37.15 7.06
N GLU A 49 -52.85 36.06 6.78
CA GLU A 49 -52.28 34.72 6.73
C GLU A 49 -51.21 34.61 5.64
N GLY A 50 -51.46 35.18 4.46
CA GLY A 50 -50.47 35.25 3.38
C GLY A 50 -49.20 36.00 3.80
N GLN A 51 -49.34 37.15 4.48
CA GLN A 51 -48.20 37.94 5.00
C GLN A 51 -47.47 37.24 6.13
N GLN A 52 -48.18 36.56 7.02
CA GLN A 52 -47.58 35.79 8.12
C GLN A 52 -46.84 34.57 7.58
N ALA A 53 -47.37 33.90 6.56
CA ALA A 53 -46.68 32.82 5.85
C ALA A 53 -45.43 33.33 5.10
N THR A 54 -45.47 34.53 4.52
CA THR A 54 -44.28 35.14 3.91
C THR A 54 -43.24 35.55 4.97
N SER A 55 -43.69 36.07 6.13
CA SER A 55 -42.85 36.43 7.28
C SER A 55 -42.14 35.21 7.87
N ILE A 56 -42.87 34.12 8.11
CA ILE A 56 -42.32 32.87 8.64
C ILE A 56 -41.39 32.22 7.60
N ALA A 57 -41.75 32.25 6.32
CA ALA A 57 -40.86 31.77 5.25
C ALA A 57 -39.58 32.63 5.15
N SER A 58 -39.66 33.95 5.35
CA SER A 58 -38.48 34.82 5.40
C SER A 58 -37.65 34.67 6.69
N GLU A 59 -38.25 34.18 7.78
CA GLU A 59 -37.57 33.93 9.06
C GLU A 59 -36.95 32.52 9.11
N LEU A 60 -37.52 31.54 8.40
CA LEU A 60 -36.94 30.19 8.21
C LEU A 60 -35.91 30.12 7.08
N LEU A 61 -35.97 31.01 6.09
CA LEU A 61 -34.87 31.23 5.17
C LEU A 61 -33.80 32.03 5.89
N ILE A 62 -32.92 31.30 6.57
CA ILE A 62 -31.66 31.83 7.10
C ILE A 62 -31.03 32.72 6.04
N ASP A 63 -30.83 33.96 6.46
CA ASP A 63 -30.21 35.08 5.77
C ASP A 63 -28.94 34.66 5.01
N GLU A 64 -29.07 34.31 3.73
CA GLU A 64 -27.97 34.23 2.79
C GLU A 64 -27.69 35.64 2.24
N LYS A 65 -27.44 36.59 3.15
CA LYS A 65 -27.24 38.00 2.81
C LYS A 65 -25.98 38.51 3.51
N ASP A 66 -24.98 38.73 2.65
CA ASP A 66 -23.70 39.37 2.86
C ASP A 66 -22.65 38.61 3.72
N PRO A 67 -21.56 38.06 3.11
CA PRO A 67 -20.45 37.44 3.85
C PRO A 67 -19.72 38.39 4.82
N ALA A 68 -20.09 39.67 4.86
CA ALA A 68 -19.58 40.66 5.81
C ALA A 68 -20.29 40.69 7.17
N GLU A 69 -21.51 40.16 7.31
CA GLU A 69 -22.30 40.30 8.56
C GLU A 69 -22.45 39.01 9.39
N GLY A 70 -21.98 37.86 8.89
CA GLY A 70 -22.27 36.55 9.51
C GLY A 70 -21.33 36.04 10.62
N MET A 71 -20.17 36.68 10.89
CA MET A 71 -19.17 36.11 11.82
C MET A 71 -18.74 37.06 12.96
N GLY A 72 -19.43 38.19 13.13
CA GLY A 72 -19.01 39.24 14.08
C GLY A 72 -17.70 39.93 13.64
N ARG A 73 -17.29 40.98 14.37
CA ARG A 73 -15.99 41.62 14.12
C ARG A 73 -14.88 40.59 14.42
N PRO A 74 -13.91 40.38 13.51
CA PRO A 74 -12.76 39.53 13.79
C PRO A 74 -12.15 39.96 15.13
N GLY A 75 -11.98 38.99 16.04
CA GLY A 75 -11.31 39.24 17.31
C GLY A 75 -9.89 39.80 17.08
N PRO A 76 -9.28 40.43 18.10
CA PRO A 76 -7.92 40.94 17.98
C PRO A 76 -6.99 39.84 17.44
N PRO A 77 -6.09 40.13 16.49
CA PRO A 77 -5.14 39.14 16.01
C PRO A 77 -4.34 38.59 17.18
N ILE A 78 -4.19 37.27 17.22
CA ILE A 78 -3.39 36.60 18.25
C ILE A 78 -1.96 37.15 18.15
N HIS A 79 -1.50 37.83 19.19
CA HIS A 79 -0.15 38.37 19.22
C HIS A 79 0.85 37.24 19.42
N TYR A 80 1.43 36.75 18.33
CA TYR A 80 2.48 35.72 18.32
C TYR A 80 3.78 36.14 19.01
N SER A 81 3.89 37.40 19.45
CA SER A 81 5.01 37.94 20.20
C SER A 81 5.02 37.56 21.68
N ASN A 82 3.94 36.98 22.23
CA ASN A 82 3.92 36.51 23.62
C ASN A 82 4.78 35.23 23.75
N PRO A 83 5.86 35.23 24.56
CA PRO A 83 6.73 34.07 24.72
C PRO A 83 6.00 32.80 25.14
N PHE A 84 4.90 32.93 25.90
CA PHE A 84 4.07 31.79 26.31
C PHE A 84 3.31 31.16 25.14
N VAL A 85 2.72 31.98 24.26
CA VAL A 85 1.96 31.51 23.09
C VAL A 85 2.90 30.85 22.08
N PHE A 86 4.06 31.46 21.83
CA PHE A 86 5.10 30.87 20.99
C PHE A 86 5.61 29.54 21.57
N GLY A 87 5.90 29.50 22.88
CA GLY A 87 6.33 28.28 23.57
C GLY A 87 5.28 27.17 23.54
N PHE A 88 4.00 27.50 23.75
CA PHE A 88 2.89 26.54 23.73
C PHE A 88 2.68 25.93 22.34
N PHE A 89 2.58 26.75 21.29
CA PHE A 89 2.41 26.26 19.91
C PHE A 89 3.67 25.56 19.40
N GLY A 90 4.87 26.01 19.79
CA GLY A 90 6.13 25.33 19.51
C GLY A 90 6.18 23.94 20.17
N ALA A 91 5.86 23.84 21.46
CA ALA A 91 5.82 22.58 22.18
C ALA A 91 4.74 21.62 21.64
N LEU A 92 3.54 22.13 21.33
CA LEU A 92 2.49 21.34 20.69
C LEU A 92 2.92 20.85 19.30
N GLY A 93 3.60 21.70 18.51
CA GLY A 93 4.17 21.34 17.22
C GLY A 93 5.23 20.24 17.35
N VAL A 94 6.14 20.35 18.32
CA VAL A 94 7.15 19.32 18.61
C VAL A 94 6.51 18.02 19.08
N LEU A 95 5.53 18.06 19.99
CA LEU A 95 4.81 16.86 20.44
C LEU A 95 4.05 16.20 19.31
N THR A 96 3.41 16.99 18.44
CA THR A 96 2.73 16.49 17.24
C THR A 96 3.72 15.87 16.26
N ALA A 97 4.90 16.49 16.07
CA ALA A 97 5.96 15.94 15.24
C ALA A 97 6.52 14.63 15.80
N ILE A 98 6.78 14.55 17.11
CA ILE A 98 7.22 13.31 17.78
C ILE A 98 6.14 12.22 17.66
N GLY A 99 4.87 12.59 17.87
CA GLY A 99 3.73 11.69 17.70
C GLY A 99 3.61 11.17 16.27
N LEU A 100 3.78 12.03 15.27
CA LEU A 100 3.81 11.67 13.85
C LEU A 100 5.01 10.76 13.54
N VAL A 101 6.21 11.07 14.03
CA VAL A 101 7.40 10.22 13.84
C VAL A 101 7.21 8.85 14.49
N GLY A 102 6.63 8.79 15.68
CA GLY A 102 6.28 7.53 16.36
C GLY A 102 5.23 6.73 15.60
N ALA A 103 4.18 7.40 15.11
CA ALA A 103 3.14 6.79 14.28
C ALA A 103 3.69 6.27 12.94
N LEU A 104 4.58 7.04 12.28
CA LEU A 104 5.30 6.58 11.09
C LEU A 104 6.21 5.38 11.41
N GLY A 105 6.87 5.38 12.57
CA GLY A 105 7.68 4.26 13.04
C GLY A 105 6.84 2.98 13.19
N ALA A 106 5.68 3.07 13.84
CA ALA A 106 4.74 1.95 13.96
C ALA A 106 4.18 1.50 12.61
N ALA A 107 3.83 2.45 11.73
CA ALA A 107 3.30 2.19 10.40
C ALA A 107 4.39 1.74 9.40
N SER A 108 5.68 1.90 9.71
CA SER A 108 6.78 1.60 8.79
C SER A 108 6.75 0.16 8.29
N SER A 109 6.42 -0.79 9.16
CA SER A 109 6.26 -2.21 8.82
C SER A 109 5.16 -2.43 7.77
N VAL A 110 4.00 -1.78 7.95
CA VAL A 110 2.87 -1.84 7.02
C VAL A 110 3.21 -1.14 5.71
N LEU A 111 3.89 0.02 5.77
CA LEU A 111 4.36 0.74 4.59
C LEU A 111 5.36 -0.10 3.78
N ILE A 112 6.30 -0.78 4.44
CA ILE A 112 7.24 -1.70 3.79
C ILE A 112 6.48 -2.83 3.11
N LEU A 113 5.50 -3.44 3.78
CA LEU A 113 4.65 -4.49 3.18
C LEU A 113 3.91 -3.98 1.95
N LEU A 114 3.32 -2.78 2.00
CA LEU A 114 2.64 -2.15 0.87
C LEU A 114 3.60 -1.90 -0.29
N VAL A 115 4.78 -1.35 -0.01
CA VAL A 115 5.79 -1.05 -1.03
C VAL A 115 6.32 -2.33 -1.68
N VAL A 116 6.67 -3.35 -0.88
CA VAL A 116 7.12 -4.66 -1.39
C VAL A 116 6.03 -5.30 -2.26
N SER A 117 4.78 -5.26 -1.80
CA SER A 117 3.67 -5.86 -2.52
C SER A 117 3.38 -5.13 -3.83
N MET A 118 3.44 -3.80 -3.84
CA MET A 118 3.30 -3.00 -5.05
C MET A 118 4.46 -3.25 -6.02
N PHE A 119 5.68 -3.38 -5.51
CA PHE A 119 6.87 -3.68 -6.29
C PHE A 119 6.76 -5.05 -6.98
N LEU A 120 6.37 -6.09 -6.23
CA LEU A 120 6.09 -7.42 -6.79
C LEU A 120 4.93 -7.37 -7.78
N ALA A 121 3.89 -6.59 -7.52
CA ALA A 121 2.74 -6.46 -8.43
C ALA A 121 3.18 -5.86 -9.78
N VAL A 122 3.96 -4.79 -9.75
CA VAL A 122 4.51 -4.19 -10.97
C VAL A 122 5.43 -5.17 -11.70
N GLY A 123 6.22 -5.96 -10.97
CA GLY A 123 7.11 -6.97 -11.53
C GLY A 123 6.43 -8.21 -12.10
N LEU A 124 5.27 -8.60 -11.57
CA LEU A 124 4.46 -9.72 -12.07
C LEU A 124 3.50 -9.29 -13.19
N ASN A 125 3.29 -7.99 -13.40
CA ASN A 125 2.41 -7.48 -14.45
C ASN A 125 2.81 -7.94 -15.87
N PRO A 126 4.10 -8.02 -16.27
CA PRO A 126 4.50 -8.62 -17.54
C PRO A 126 4.00 -10.05 -17.76
N LEU A 127 3.93 -10.88 -16.71
CA LEU A 127 3.37 -12.23 -16.78
C LEU A 127 1.85 -12.17 -17.03
N VAL A 128 1.14 -11.26 -16.35
CA VAL A 128 -0.30 -11.04 -16.59
C VAL A 128 -0.55 -10.59 -18.02
N GLU A 129 0.23 -9.63 -18.52
CA GLU A 129 0.12 -9.12 -19.88
C GLU A 129 0.42 -10.21 -20.91
N TRP A 130 1.40 -11.08 -20.65
CA TRP A 130 1.69 -12.23 -21.51
C TRP A 130 0.49 -13.18 -21.63
N PHE A 131 -0.20 -13.47 -20.52
CA PHE A 131 -1.44 -14.26 -20.54
C PHE A 131 -2.59 -13.54 -21.25
N MET A 132 -2.69 -12.21 -21.07
CA MET A 132 -3.68 -11.39 -21.77
C MET A 132 -3.46 -11.37 -23.29
N HIS A 133 -2.20 -11.31 -23.74
CA HIS A 133 -1.84 -11.39 -25.16
C HIS A 133 -2.19 -12.75 -25.78
N ARG A 134 -2.33 -13.80 -24.97
CA ARG A 134 -2.84 -15.12 -25.39
C ARG A 134 -4.37 -15.24 -25.34
N GLY A 135 -5.09 -14.15 -25.10
CA GLY A 135 -6.55 -14.09 -25.18
C GLY A 135 -7.29 -14.20 -23.84
N LEU A 136 -6.58 -14.29 -22.71
CA LEU A 136 -7.22 -14.33 -21.39
C LEU A 136 -7.68 -12.93 -20.94
N LYS A 137 -8.84 -12.85 -20.30
CA LYS A 137 -9.29 -11.61 -19.63
C LYS A 137 -8.35 -11.30 -18.45
N ARG A 138 -8.21 -10.02 -18.09
CA ARG A 138 -7.30 -9.58 -17.00
C ARG A 138 -7.53 -10.34 -15.69
N GLY A 139 -8.78 -10.51 -15.26
CA GLY A 139 -9.10 -11.25 -14.03
C GLY A 139 -8.62 -12.70 -14.06
N ALA A 140 -8.82 -13.41 -15.17
CA ALA A 140 -8.33 -14.77 -15.35
C ALA A 140 -6.80 -14.83 -15.38
N SER A 141 -6.17 -13.86 -16.05
CA SER A 141 -4.70 -13.76 -16.13
C SER A 141 -4.08 -13.54 -14.75
N VAL A 142 -4.67 -12.67 -13.93
CA VAL A 142 -4.26 -12.46 -12.54
C VAL A 142 -4.45 -13.75 -11.73
N GLY A 143 -5.57 -14.45 -11.90
CA GLY A 143 -5.83 -15.72 -11.23
C GLY A 143 -4.82 -16.83 -11.58
N VAL A 144 -4.41 -16.92 -12.85
CA VAL A 144 -3.37 -17.88 -13.29
C VAL A 144 -2.02 -17.52 -12.68
N VAL A 145 -1.62 -16.24 -12.74
CA VAL A 145 -0.36 -15.79 -12.12
C VAL A 145 -0.37 -16.02 -10.61
N PHE A 146 -1.49 -15.80 -9.94
CA PHE A 146 -1.65 -16.12 -8.53
C PHE A 146 -1.40 -17.61 -8.25
N LEU A 147 -2.05 -18.49 -8.99
CA LEU A 147 -1.89 -19.93 -8.82
C LEU A 147 -0.43 -20.35 -9.03
N LEU A 148 0.24 -19.80 -10.04
CA LEU A 148 1.67 -20.05 -10.30
C LEU A 148 2.55 -19.59 -9.14
N VAL A 149 2.31 -18.41 -8.56
CA VAL A 149 3.08 -17.91 -7.42
C VAL A 149 2.83 -18.77 -6.17
N VAL A 150 1.58 -19.15 -5.91
CA VAL A 150 1.25 -20.07 -4.79
C VAL A 150 1.99 -21.39 -4.96
N LEU A 151 1.91 -22.01 -6.14
CA LEU A 151 2.59 -23.27 -6.43
C LEU A 151 4.12 -23.15 -6.32
N ALA A 152 4.69 -22.02 -6.76
CA ALA A 152 6.11 -21.76 -6.61
C ALA A 152 6.49 -21.67 -5.13
N VAL A 153 5.77 -20.89 -4.33
CA VAL A 153 6.05 -20.70 -2.89
C VAL A 153 5.87 -22.02 -2.11
N THR A 154 4.81 -22.78 -2.39
CA THR A 154 4.59 -24.07 -1.74
C THR A 154 5.62 -25.11 -2.17
N GLY A 155 5.98 -25.15 -3.45
CA GLY A 155 7.03 -26.03 -3.96
C GLY A 155 8.40 -25.71 -3.36
N VAL A 156 8.73 -24.43 -3.19
CA VAL A 156 9.92 -23.97 -2.48
C VAL A 156 9.92 -24.45 -1.03
N GLY A 157 8.83 -24.21 -0.30
CA GLY A 157 8.71 -24.66 1.09
C GLY A 157 8.88 -26.17 1.20
N TRP A 158 8.26 -26.93 0.29
CA TRP A 158 8.37 -28.37 0.25
C TRP A 158 9.78 -28.88 -0.05
N ALA A 159 10.55 -28.19 -0.89
CA ALA A 159 11.94 -28.56 -1.20
C ALA A 159 12.93 -28.16 -0.09
N ILE A 160 12.74 -27.01 0.56
CA ILE A 160 13.68 -26.50 1.58
C ILE A 160 13.50 -27.20 2.93
N VAL A 161 12.26 -27.44 3.36
CA VAL A 161 11.97 -28.05 4.66
C VAL A 161 12.77 -29.33 4.91
N PRO A 162 12.76 -30.35 4.02
CA PRO A 162 13.51 -31.60 4.26
C PRO A 162 15.01 -31.35 4.39
N VAL A 163 15.59 -30.51 3.53
CA VAL A 163 17.03 -30.19 3.59
C VAL A 163 17.39 -29.52 4.90
N VAL A 164 16.61 -28.53 5.33
CA VAL A 164 16.87 -27.88 6.62
C VAL A 164 16.72 -28.87 7.77
N THR A 165 15.69 -29.72 7.75
CA THR A 165 15.50 -30.73 8.81
C THR A 165 16.60 -31.78 8.83
N ASP A 166 17.02 -32.27 7.66
CA ASP A 166 18.07 -33.29 7.55
C ASP A 166 19.42 -32.75 7.97
N GLN A 167 19.73 -31.50 7.62
CA GLN A 167 20.97 -30.84 8.04
C GLN A 167 20.98 -30.55 9.55
N ILE A 168 19.85 -30.12 10.13
CA ILE A 168 19.73 -29.96 11.59
C ILE A 168 19.87 -31.31 12.29
N ASN A 169 19.20 -32.35 11.79
CA ASN A 169 19.28 -33.69 12.35
C ASN A 169 20.69 -34.29 12.23
N GLY A 170 21.36 -34.06 11.09
CA GLY A 170 22.75 -34.44 10.85
C GLY A 170 23.70 -33.73 11.81
N LEU A 171 23.51 -32.42 12.02
CA LEU A 171 24.28 -31.67 13.00
C LEU A 171 24.11 -32.25 14.42
N ILE A 172 22.88 -32.55 14.84
CA ILE A 172 22.61 -33.12 16.17
C ILE A 172 23.22 -34.53 16.30
N LYS A 173 23.09 -35.38 15.28
CA LYS A 173 23.59 -36.75 15.29
C LYS A 173 25.12 -36.83 15.22
N ASN A 174 25.75 -35.96 14.44
CA ASN A 174 27.19 -35.99 14.18
C ASN A 174 27.99 -35.06 15.11
N ALA A 175 27.34 -34.13 15.81
CA ALA A 175 28.00 -33.26 16.78
C ALA A 175 28.86 -34.01 17.81
N PRO A 176 28.42 -35.14 18.41
CA PRO A 176 29.25 -35.90 19.34
C PRO A 176 30.54 -36.43 18.71
N GLU A 177 30.46 -36.87 17.45
CA GLU A 177 31.61 -37.38 16.69
C GLU A 177 32.58 -36.26 16.30
N TRP A 178 32.07 -35.08 15.94
CA TRP A 178 32.92 -33.90 15.67
C TRP A 178 33.62 -33.39 16.93
N LEU A 179 32.95 -33.43 18.08
CA LEU A 179 33.56 -33.16 19.38
C LEU A 179 34.66 -34.18 19.71
N ASP A 180 34.49 -35.45 19.31
CA ASP A 180 35.50 -36.49 19.49
C ASP A 180 36.67 -36.40 18.49
N LEU A 181 36.49 -35.72 17.35
CA LEU A 181 37.60 -35.35 16.48
C LEU A 181 38.45 -34.21 17.08
N LEU A 182 37.83 -33.31 17.84
CA LEU A 182 38.54 -32.22 18.54
C LEU A 182 39.38 -32.73 19.71
N THR A 183 38.96 -33.81 20.41
CA THR A 183 39.75 -34.45 21.48
C THR A 183 40.98 -35.21 20.97
N LYS A 184 41.01 -35.59 19.68
CA LYS A 184 42.16 -36.28 19.06
C LYS A 184 43.33 -35.37 18.74
N SER A 185 43.11 -34.06 18.59
CA SER A 185 44.17 -33.07 18.42
C SER A 185 44.85 -32.75 19.76
N LYS A 186 46.16 -32.99 19.88
CA LYS A 186 46.93 -32.72 21.11
C LYS A 186 46.72 -31.30 21.64
N THR A 187 46.75 -30.31 20.75
CA THR A 187 46.63 -28.88 21.10
C THR A 187 45.25 -28.53 21.68
N LEU A 188 44.19 -29.14 21.16
CA LEU A 188 42.83 -28.92 21.62
C LEU A 188 42.53 -29.73 22.89
N ARG A 189 43.18 -30.88 23.07
CA ARG A 189 43.06 -31.72 24.27
C ARG A 189 43.65 -31.04 25.50
N ASP A 190 44.80 -30.39 25.35
CA ASP A 190 45.42 -29.63 26.44
C ASP A 190 44.57 -28.42 26.84
N LEU A 191 44.01 -27.70 25.87
CA LEU A 191 43.08 -26.59 26.10
C LEU A 191 41.75 -27.04 26.73
N ASN A 192 41.28 -28.25 26.41
CA ASN A 192 40.07 -28.80 27.03
C ASN A 192 40.31 -29.22 28.48
N ASN A 193 41.48 -29.74 28.81
CA ASN A 193 41.80 -30.09 30.19
C ASN A 193 41.79 -28.86 31.11
N GLU A 194 42.15 -27.68 30.58
CA GLU A 194 42.16 -26.42 31.31
C GLU A 194 40.78 -25.76 31.43
N TYR A 195 39.98 -25.75 30.35
CA TYR A 195 38.72 -25.00 30.30
C TYR A 195 37.43 -25.85 30.30
N GLN A 196 37.55 -27.18 30.21
CA GLN A 196 36.44 -28.15 30.17
C GLN A 196 35.37 -27.80 29.12
N PHE A 197 35.76 -27.17 28.02
CA PHE A 197 34.80 -26.64 27.03
C PHE A 197 34.10 -27.76 26.25
N ILE A 198 34.73 -28.93 26.09
CA ILE A 198 34.15 -30.11 25.44
C ILE A 198 33.09 -30.75 26.35
N GLN A 199 33.37 -30.91 27.66
CA GLN A 199 32.34 -31.38 28.61
C GLN A 199 31.16 -30.41 28.67
N LYS A 200 31.43 -29.10 28.75
CA LYS A 200 30.36 -28.09 28.72
C LYS A 200 29.57 -28.13 27.43
N ALA A 201 30.21 -28.30 26.28
CA ALA A 201 29.53 -28.43 24.99
C ALA A 201 28.71 -29.73 24.90
N GLN A 202 29.22 -30.86 25.42
CA GLN A 202 28.48 -32.12 25.50
C GLN A 202 27.27 -32.02 26.43
N GLU A 203 27.43 -31.46 27.63
CA GLU A 203 26.31 -31.18 28.54
C GLU A 203 25.30 -30.24 27.87
N TYR A 204 25.77 -29.19 27.19
CA TYR A 204 24.89 -28.27 26.47
C TYR A 204 24.12 -28.98 25.35
N ILE A 205 24.77 -29.82 24.52
CA ILE A 205 24.14 -30.52 23.39
C ILE A 205 23.19 -31.63 23.85
N GLN A 206 23.51 -32.30 24.96
CA GLN A 206 22.70 -33.38 25.52
C GLN A 206 21.60 -32.87 26.47
N ASP A 207 21.64 -31.62 26.90
CA ASP A 207 20.58 -31.00 27.70
C ASP A 207 19.27 -30.98 26.89
N PRO A 208 18.21 -31.68 27.34
CA PRO A 208 16.88 -31.60 26.72
C PRO A 208 16.35 -30.16 26.69
N ALA A 209 16.82 -29.34 27.63
CA ALA A 209 16.50 -27.92 27.68
C ALA A 209 17.27 -27.12 26.61
N LEU A 210 18.29 -27.65 25.92
CA LEU A 210 18.90 -26.98 24.77
C LEU A 210 17.97 -26.97 23.56
N ALA A 211 17.31 -28.09 23.28
CA ALA A 211 16.24 -28.12 22.28
C ALA A 211 15.13 -27.11 22.63
N GLN A 212 14.87 -26.88 23.91
CA GLN A 212 13.94 -25.84 24.37
C GLN A 212 14.55 -24.41 24.39
N LYS A 213 15.84 -24.22 24.67
CA LYS A 213 16.50 -22.91 24.83
C LYS A 213 17.08 -22.36 23.53
N ALA A 214 17.71 -23.21 22.71
CA ALA A 214 18.23 -22.84 21.39
C ALA A 214 17.11 -22.52 20.39
N PHE A 215 15.92 -23.11 20.59
CA PHE A 215 14.76 -22.94 19.71
C PHE A 215 13.57 -22.21 20.35
N GLY A 216 13.64 -21.82 21.64
CA GLY A 216 12.50 -21.20 22.35
C GLY A 216 11.28 -22.13 22.50
N GLY A 217 11.51 -23.44 22.56
CA GLY A 217 10.50 -24.50 22.49
C GLY A 217 9.85 -24.63 21.11
N ILE A 218 9.06 -25.69 20.90
CA ILE A 218 8.24 -25.89 19.69
C ILE A 218 7.39 -24.65 19.36
N LEU A 219 6.99 -23.91 20.41
CA LEU A 219 6.21 -22.67 20.30
C LEU A 219 7.00 -21.49 19.71
N GLY A 220 8.32 -21.38 19.96
CA GLY A 220 9.16 -20.29 19.46
C GLY A 220 9.41 -20.40 17.96
N VAL A 221 9.89 -21.56 17.50
CA VAL A 221 10.04 -21.86 16.06
C VAL A 221 8.69 -21.83 15.36
N GLY A 222 7.65 -22.42 15.98
CA GLY A 222 6.28 -22.37 15.46
C GLY A 222 5.80 -20.92 15.26
N LYS A 223 6.09 -20.01 16.20
CA LYS A 223 5.74 -18.59 16.08
C LYS A 223 6.52 -17.87 14.97
N VAL A 224 7.82 -18.15 14.82
CA VAL A 224 8.64 -17.55 13.74
C VAL A 224 8.14 -18.01 12.37
N VAL A 225 7.90 -19.31 12.21
CA VAL A 225 7.37 -19.90 10.96
C VAL A 225 5.96 -19.38 10.69
N ALA A 226 5.09 -19.34 11.69
CA ALA A 226 3.73 -18.81 11.55
C ALA A 226 3.74 -17.32 11.15
N ASN A 227 4.60 -16.51 11.77
CA ASN A 227 4.76 -15.11 11.39
C ASN A 227 5.28 -14.96 9.95
N ALA A 228 6.28 -15.77 9.55
CA ALA A 228 6.80 -15.76 8.19
C ALA A 228 5.73 -16.16 7.16
N LEU A 229 4.97 -17.22 7.43
CA LEU A 229 3.85 -17.64 6.59
C LEU A 229 2.75 -16.58 6.52
N PHE A 230 2.41 -15.95 7.65
CA PHE A 230 1.43 -14.88 7.70
C PHE A 230 1.90 -13.65 6.92
N SER A 231 3.16 -13.24 7.06
CA SER A 231 3.75 -12.15 6.29
C SER A 231 3.80 -12.47 4.80
N ALA A 232 4.24 -13.67 4.41
CA ALA A 232 4.27 -14.12 3.02
C ALA A 232 2.86 -14.15 2.41
N PHE A 233 1.88 -14.69 3.15
CA PHE A 233 0.48 -14.69 2.75
C PHE A 233 -0.08 -13.26 2.59
N THR A 234 0.22 -12.37 3.54
CA THR A 234 -0.19 -10.96 3.48
C THR A 234 0.42 -10.26 2.26
N ILE A 235 1.73 -10.41 2.04
CA ILE A 235 2.42 -9.87 0.86
C ILE A 235 1.78 -10.39 -0.42
N LEU A 236 1.50 -11.70 -0.48
CA LEU A 236 0.89 -12.34 -1.62
C LEU A 236 -0.50 -11.75 -1.91
N VAL A 237 -1.39 -11.70 -0.92
CA VAL A 237 -2.74 -11.14 -1.07
C VAL A 237 -2.69 -9.68 -1.51
N LEU A 238 -1.81 -8.89 -0.90
CA LEU A 238 -1.68 -7.46 -1.19
C LEU A 238 -1.09 -7.22 -2.59
N THR A 239 -0.12 -8.05 -2.99
CA THR A 239 0.45 -8.06 -4.34
C THR A 239 -0.63 -8.33 -5.37
N LEU A 240 -1.51 -9.30 -5.14
CA LEU A 240 -2.63 -9.58 -6.05
C LEU A 240 -3.63 -8.42 -6.12
N TYR A 241 -3.97 -7.84 -4.97
CA TYR A 241 -4.88 -6.71 -4.92
C TYR A 241 -4.32 -5.56 -5.75
N PHE A 242 -3.03 -5.25 -5.60
CA PHE A 242 -2.35 -4.23 -6.40
C PHE A 242 -2.24 -4.61 -7.88
N LEU A 243 -1.92 -5.85 -8.20
CA LEU A 243 -1.81 -6.32 -9.58
C LEU A 243 -3.15 -6.23 -10.34
N ALA A 244 -4.24 -6.61 -9.66
CA ALA A 244 -5.60 -6.49 -10.18
C ALA A 244 -6.03 -5.02 -10.33
N SER A 245 -5.76 -4.20 -9.31
CA SER A 245 -6.19 -2.79 -9.24
C SER A 245 -5.23 -1.79 -9.89
N LEU A 246 -4.07 -2.23 -10.39
CA LEU A 246 -3.01 -1.37 -10.93
C LEU A 246 -3.52 -0.27 -11.89
N PRO A 247 -4.43 -0.53 -12.85
CA PRO A 247 -4.94 0.50 -13.76
C PRO A 247 -5.79 1.54 -13.03
N THR A 248 -6.58 1.10 -12.05
CA THR A 248 -7.40 1.96 -11.20
C THR A 248 -6.53 2.83 -10.31
N VAL A 249 -5.50 2.25 -9.69
CA VAL A 249 -4.51 2.96 -8.88
C VAL A 249 -3.79 4.02 -9.71
N LYS A 250 -3.34 3.68 -10.93
CA LYS A 250 -2.73 4.64 -11.86
C LYS A 250 -3.67 5.81 -12.18
N ARG A 251 -4.91 5.53 -12.58
CA ARG A 251 -5.90 6.56 -12.93
C ARG A 251 -6.19 7.47 -11.74
N ALA A 252 -6.35 6.90 -10.54
CA ALA A 252 -6.54 7.67 -9.31
C ALA A 252 -5.31 8.55 -9.01
N ALA A 253 -4.10 8.01 -9.09
CA ALA A 253 -2.87 8.76 -8.88
C ALA A 253 -2.72 9.94 -9.87
N TYR A 254 -2.99 9.72 -11.15
CA TYR A 254 -2.95 10.79 -12.16
C TYR A 254 -4.10 11.79 -12.00
N SER A 255 -5.21 11.39 -11.37
CA SER A 255 -6.33 12.28 -11.12
C SER A 255 -6.00 13.41 -10.13
N LEU A 256 -5.04 13.19 -9.22
CA LEU A 256 -4.56 14.17 -8.25
C LEU A 256 -3.73 15.29 -8.90
N VAL A 257 -3.26 15.08 -10.13
CA VAL A 257 -2.46 16.06 -10.87
C VAL A 257 -3.38 17.03 -11.61
N PRO A 258 -3.10 18.35 -11.58
CA PRO A 258 -3.81 19.35 -12.36
C PRO A 258 -3.92 18.97 -13.85
N ALA A 259 -5.08 19.23 -14.45
CA ALA A 259 -5.39 18.80 -15.82
C ALA A 259 -4.34 19.25 -16.86
N THR A 260 -3.74 20.43 -16.67
CA THR A 260 -2.71 20.99 -17.56
C THR A 260 -1.42 20.17 -17.60
N ARG A 261 -1.08 19.45 -16.52
CA ARG A 261 0.16 18.64 -16.43
C ARG A 261 -0.11 17.14 -16.47
N ARG A 262 -1.37 16.71 -16.31
CA ARG A 262 -1.78 15.30 -16.24
C ARG A 262 -1.23 14.44 -17.40
N PRO A 263 -1.28 14.86 -18.68
CA PRO A 263 -0.76 14.04 -19.78
C PRO A 263 0.75 13.76 -19.66
N ARG A 264 1.53 14.77 -19.25
CA ARG A 264 2.98 14.60 -19.10
C ARG A 264 3.33 13.73 -17.90
N VAL A 265 2.59 13.87 -16.79
CA VAL A 265 2.79 13.04 -15.60
C VAL A 265 2.37 11.59 -15.85
N SER A 266 1.30 11.34 -16.60
CA SER A 266 0.92 9.96 -16.94
C SER A 266 1.97 9.26 -17.79
N ILE A 267 2.53 9.94 -18.80
CA ILE A 267 3.62 9.39 -19.62
C ILE A 267 4.84 9.05 -18.75
N LEU A 268 5.27 9.98 -17.90
CA LEU A 268 6.44 9.77 -17.04
C LEU A 268 6.19 8.67 -16.00
N GLY A 269 4.98 8.64 -15.42
CA GLY A 269 4.59 7.62 -14.44
C GLY A 269 4.50 6.22 -15.05
N ASP A 270 3.93 6.09 -16.25
CA ASP A 270 3.87 4.82 -16.98
C ASP A 270 5.29 4.34 -17.37
N GLU A 271 6.18 5.24 -17.78
CA GLU A 271 7.59 4.93 -18.06
C GLU A 271 8.34 4.46 -16.79
N ILE A 272 8.14 5.13 -15.64
CA ILE A 272 8.72 4.69 -14.36
C ILE A 272 8.23 3.28 -14.02
N LEU A 273 6.92 3.03 -14.09
CA LEU A 273 6.34 1.72 -13.81
C LEU A 273 6.84 0.65 -14.77
N SER A 274 7.02 1.00 -16.05
CA SER A 274 7.60 0.10 -17.06
C SER A 274 9.05 -0.28 -16.71
N ARG A 275 9.88 0.68 -16.28
CA ARG A 275 11.26 0.40 -15.86
C ARG A 275 11.34 -0.44 -14.59
N VAL A 276 10.50 -0.14 -13.59
CA VAL A 276 10.38 -0.94 -12.36
C VAL A 276 9.97 -2.37 -12.71
N GLY A 277 8.93 -2.56 -13.52
CA GLY A 277 8.45 -3.88 -13.93
C GLY A 277 9.46 -4.64 -14.78
N GLY A 278 10.13 -3.95 -15.70
CA GLY A 278 11.23 -4.48 -16.50
C GLY A 278 12.40 -4.93 -15.63
N TYR A 279 12.74 -4.18 -14.57
CA TYR A 279 13.82 -4.57 -13.66
C TYR A 279 13.43 -5.82 -12.86
N VAL A 280 12.24 -5.87 -12.29
CA VAL A 280 11.81 -7.03 -11.48
C VAL A 280 11.69 -8.29 -12.33
N SER A 281 11.08 -8.20 -13.51
CA SER A 281 10.99 -9.33 -14.44
C SER A 281 12.36 -9.76 -14.98
N GLY A 282 13.25 -8.80 -15.24
CA GLY A 282 14.64 -9.06 -15.58
C GLY A 282 15.38 -9.79 -14.45
N GLN A 283 15.23 -9.30 -13.22
CA GLN A 283 15.87 -9.91 -12.04
C GLN A 283 15.35 -11.30 -11.76
N PHE A 284 14.04 -11.53 -11.92
CA PHE A 284 13.46 -12.87 -11.86
C PHE A 284 14.08 -13.81 -12.90
N THR A 285 14.28 -13.32 -14.13
CA THR A 285 14.91 -14.10 -15.21
C THR A 285 16.38 -14.43 -14.87
N VAL A 286 17.14 -13.46 -14.37
CA VAL A 286 18.53 -13.68 -13.91
C VAL A 286 18.57 -14.72 -12.80
N ALA A 287 17.69 -14.60 -11.79
CA ALA A 287 17.61 -15.52 -10.67
C ALA A 287 17.25 -16.95 -11.12
N VAL A 288 16.32 -17.12 -12.07
CA VAL A 288 15.98 -18.43 -12.62
C VAL A 288 17.14 -19.04 -13.39
N ILE A 289 17.88 -18.26 -14.18
CA ILE A 289 19.09 -18.74 -14.87
C ILE A 289 20.15 -19.18 -13.85
N ALA A 290 20.33 -18.41 -12.77
CA ALA A 290 21.26 -18.73 -11.70
C ALA A 290 20.88 -20.03 -10.98
N GLY A 291 19.62 -20.16 -10.58
CA GLY A 291 19.10 -21.37 -9.96
C GLY A 291 19.21 -22.59 -10.87
N PHE A 292 18.86 -22.45 -12.14
CA PHE A 292 18.93 -23.55 -13.09
C PHE A 292 20.37 -23.99 -13.41
N SER A 293 21.27 -23.02 -13.60
CA SER A 293 22.71 -23.28 -13.74
C SER A 293 23.25 -24.00 -12.51
N ALA A 294 22.87 -23.55 -11.31
CA ALA A 294 23.31 -24.16 -10.07
C ALA A 294 22.75 -25.57 -9.89
N PHE A 295 21.48 -25.79 -10.25
CA PHE A 295 20.87 -27.12 -10.23
C PHE A 295 21.67 -28.10 -11.10
N ILE A 296 21.97 -27.74 -12.35
CA ILE A 296 22.78 -28.57 -13.25
C ILE A 296 24.16 -28.83 -12.67
N PHE A 297 24.83 -27.80 -12.14
CA PHE A 297 26.13 -27.96 -11.53
C PHE A 297 26.10 -28.93 -10.33
N LEU A 298 25.12 -28.78 -9.44
CA LEU A 298 24.98 -29.60 -8.24
C LEU A 298 24.67 -31.07 -8.57
N GLU A 299 23.88 -31.31 -9.62
CA GLU A 299 23.64 -32.64 -10.17
C GLU A 299 24.92 -33.32 -10.66
N ILE A 300 25.85 -32.55 -11.24
CA ILE A 300 27.10 -33.07 -11.81
C ILE A 300 28.16 -33.28 -10.72
N VAL A 301 28.26 -32.38 -9.73
CA VAL A 301 29.32 -32.40 -8.71
C VAL A 301 29.11 -33.47 -7.63
N GLY A 302 27.94 -34.11 -7.60
CA GLY A 302 27.61 -35.19 -6.66
C GLY A 302 26.62 -34.81 -5.55
N LEU A 303 26.13 -33.56 -5.50
CA LEU A 303 25.20 -33.05 -4.48
C LEU A 303 23.72 -33.17 -4.88
N ARG A 304 23.34 -34.30 -5.47
CA ARG A 304 22.02 -34.49 -6.12
C ARG A 304 20.86 -34.39 -5.13
N GLU A 305 21.04 -34.91 -3.92
CA GLU A 305 20.03 -34.88 -2.85
C GLU A 305 19.65 -33.45 -2.44
N TYR A 306 20.60 -32.52 -2.53
CA TYR A 306 20.42 -31.12 -2.14
C TYR A 306 20.23 -30.18 -3.34
N ALA A 307 20.38 -30.68 -4.57
CA ALA A 307 20.47 -29.85 -5.78
C ALA A 307 19.27 -28.92 -5.95
N VAL A 308 18.04 -29.45 -5.80
CA VAL A 308 16.80 -28.65 -5.95
C VAL A 308 16.70 -27.59 -4.86
N ALA A 309 16.90 -27.97 -3.59
CA ALA A 309 16.78 -27.04 -2.47
C ALA A 309 17.83 -25.92 -2.55
N LEU A 310 19.08 -26.26 -2.85
CA LEU A 310 20.17 -25.30 -2.99
C LEU A 310 20.01 -24.39 -4.22
N ALA A 311 19.54 -24.93 -5.34
CA ALA A 311 19.20 -24.13 -6.51
C ALA A 311 18.13 -23.10 -6.19
N ILE A 312 17.10 -23.49 -5.43
CA ILE A 312 16.06 -22.59 -4.95
C ILE A 312 16.64 -21.52 -4.03
N VAL A 313 17.52 -21.89 -3.07
CA VAL A 313 18.21 -20.91 -2.22
C VAL A 313 18.98 -19.89 -3.08
N ILE A 314 19.67 -20.35 -4.13
CA ILE A 314 20.34 -19.46 -5.08
C ILE A 314 19.37 -18.52 -5.78
N VAL A 315 18.20 -18.99 -6.22
CA VAL A 315 17.15 -18.13 -6.81
C VAL A 315 16.78 -17.00 -5.84
N PHE A 316 16.53 -17.31 -4.56
CA PHE A 316 16.17 -16.29 -3.57
C PHE A 316 17.32 -15.34 -3.26
N CYS A 317 18.53 -15.88 -3.07
CA CYS A 317 19.72 -15.07 -2.84
C CYS A 317 19.97 -14.11 -4.00
N ALA A 318 19.80 -14.56 -5.24
CA ALA A 318 20.02 -13.76 -6.44
C ALA A 318 19.15 -12.49 -6.50
N PHE A 319 18.02 -12.41 -5.78
CA PHE A 319 17.24 -11.18 -5.69
C PHE A 319 17.96 -10.05 -4.97
N ILE A 320 18.93 -10.34 -4.09
CA ILE A 320 19.70 -9.31 -3.36
C ILE A 320 20.89 -8.88 -4.24
N PRO A 321 20.86 -7.69 -4.86
CA PRO A 321 21.91 -7.29 -5.79
C PRO A 321 23.27 -7.20 -5.08
N MET A 322 24.36 -7.50 -5.80
CA MET A 322 25.76 -7.46 -5.34
C MET A 322 26.16 -8.46 -4.23
N VAL A 323 25.24 -8.79 -3.31
CA VAL A 323 25.52 -9.62 -2.13
C VAL A 323 24.94 -11.02 -2.27
N GLY A 324 23.84 -11.15 -3.02
CA GLY A 324 23.08 -12.39 -3.20
C GLY A 324 23.92 -13.57 -3.68
N GLY A 325 24.62 -13.41 -4.80
CA GLY A 325 25.43 -14.49 -5.34
C GLY A 325 26.60 -14.89 -4.44
N LEU A 326 27.16 -13.97 -3.64
CA LEU A 326 28.13 -14.30 -2.59
C LEU A 326 27.49 -15.18 -1.51
N ILE A 327 26.34 -14.78 -0.97
CA ILE A 327 25.61 -15.55 0.05
C ILE A 327 25.28 -16.95 -0.48
N GLY A 328 24.73 -17.04 -1.70
CA GLY A 328 24.39 -18.30 -2.34
C GLY A 328 25.60 -19.21 -2.54
N THR A 329 26.72 -18.65 -3.02
CA THR A 329 27.99 -19.37 -3.18
C THR A 329 28.52 -19.89 -1.85
N VAL A 330 28.49 -19.08 -0.80
CA VAL A 330 28.95 -19.49 0.54
C VAL A 330 28.08 -20.62 1.08
N ILE A 331 26.75 -20.53 0.99
CA ILE A 331 25.84 -21.58 1.46
C ILE A 331 26.10 -22.90 0.72
N VAL A 332 26.18 -22.85 -0.61
CA VAL A 332 26.42 -24.04 -1.44
C VAL A 332 27.81 -24.64 -1.19
N ALA A 333 28.82 -23.80 -1.01
CA ALA A 333 30.16 -24.26 -0.67
C ALA A 333 30.22 -24.91 0.70
N LEU A 334 29.59 -24.32 1.72
CA LEU A 334 29.53 -24.89 3.08
C LEU A 334 28.87 -26.27 3.06
N ILE A 335 27.74 -26.43 2.38
CA ILE A 335 27.10 -27.74 2.23
C ILE A 335 28.01 -28.70 1.44
N GLY A 336 28.66 -28.23 0.37
CA GLY A 336 29.63 -29.04 -0.37
C GLY A 336 30.82 -29.52 0.49
N PHE A 337 31.32 -28.69 1.41
CA PHE A 337 32.40 -29.08 2.32
C PHE A 337 31.98 -30.13 3.35
N THR A 338 30.69 -30.24 3.68
CA THR A 338 30.19 -31.30 4.55
C THR A 338 30.23 -32.67 3.87
N ASP A 339 30.12 -32.70 2.54
CA ASP A 339 30.19 -33.93 1.76
C ASP A 339 31.63 -34.29 1.35
N GLY A 340 32.46 -33.28 1.04
CA GLY A 340 33.89 -33.48 0.83
C GLY A 340 34.66 -32.23 0.47
N LEU A 341 35.97 -32.20 0.80
CA LEU A 341 36.84 -31.05 0.54
C LEU A 341 36.82 -30.60 -0.94
N TRP A 342 36.94 -31.55 -1.86
CA TRP A 342 36.98 -31.26 -3.29
C TRP A 342 35.63 -30.82 -3.86
N ILE A 343 34.52 -31.30 -3.29
CA ILE A 343 33.17 -30.88 -3.66
C ILE A 343 32.95 -29.42 -3.20
N GLY A 344 33.30 -29.10 -1.96
CA GLY A 344 33.25 -27.72 -1.46
C GLY A 344 34.12 -26.74 -2.27
N VAL A 345 35.34 -27.14 -2.64
CA VAL A 345 36.21 -26.34 -3.52
C VAL A 345 35.60 -26.18 -4.92
N ALA A 346 35.02 -27.23 -5.49
CA ALA A 346 34.33 -27.15 -6.77
C ALA A 346 33.12 -26.20 -6.72
N CYS A 347 32.35 -26.22 -5.62
CA CYS A 347 31.25 -25.29 -5.37
C CYS A 347 31.72 -23.82 -5.30
N LEU A 348 32.83 -23.54 -4.61
CA LEU A 348 33.43 -22.20 -4.58
C LEU A 348 33.88 -21.75 -5.96
N ALA A 349 34.58 -22.62 -6.69
CA ALA A 349 35.06 -22.32 -8.04
C ALA A 349 33.88 -22.03 -8.98
N TYR A 350 32.84 -22.85 -8.94
CA TYR A 350 31.60 -22.62 -9.68
C TYR A 350 30.97 -21.27 -9.34
N GLY A 351 30.77 -20.96 -8.05
CA GLY A 351 30.12 -19.73 -7.64
C GLY A 351 30.89 -18.48 -8.09
N ILE A 352 32.22 -18.49 -7.98
CA ILE A 352 33.06 -17.40 -8.46
C ILE A 352 32.95 -17.26 -9.99
N ILE A 353 33.08 -18.36 -10.75
CA ILE A 353 32.99 -18.33 -12.22
C ILE A 353 31.61 -17.85 -12.67
N TYR A 354 30.56 -18.42 -12.08
CA TYR A 354 29.18 -18.07 -12.40
C TYR A 354 28.88 -16.60 -12.06
N GLN A 355 29.39 -16.07 -10.94
CA GLN A 355 29.24 -14.65 -10.60
C GLN A 355 29.83 -13.73 -11.68
N GLN A 356 30.98 -14.10 -12.26
CA GLN A 356 31.56 -13.33 -13.37
C GLN A 356 30.70 -13.42 -14.63
N ILE A 357 30.21 -14.63 -14.96
CA ILE A 357 29.29 -14.83 -16.08
C ILE A 357 28.02 -14.00 -15.88
N GLU A 358 27.48 -13.98 -14.67
CA GLU A 358 26.30 -13.19 -14.34
C GLU A 358 26.55 -11.70 -14.56
N ASN A 359 27.61 -11.18 -13.95
CA ASN A 359 27.92 -9.74 -13.94
C ASN A 359 28.29 -9.19 -15.33
N TYR A 360 28.97 -9.97 -16.16
CA TYR A 360 29.48 -9.50 -17.46
C TYR A 360 28.63 -9.95 -18.65
N VAL A 361 27.79 -10.97 -18.49
CA VAL A 361 27.08 -11.61 -19.61
C VAL A 361 25.58 -11.67 -19.38
N VAL A 362 25.12 -12.28 -18.29
CA VAL A 362 23.69 -12.57 -18.07
C VAL A 362 22.93 -11.30 -17.69
N ALA A 363 23.37 -10.61 -16.64
CA ALA A 363 22.70 -9.41 -16.14
C ALA A 363 22.70 -8.28 -17.17
N PRO A 364 23.81 -7.93 -17.85
CA PRO A 364 23.80 -6.88 -18.87
C PRO A 364 22.88 -7.19 -20.05
N ARG A 365 22.77 -8.47 -20.47
CA ARG A 365 21.90 -8.86 -21.60
C ARG A 365 20.42 -8.81 -21.24
N ILE A 366 20.05 -9.20 -20.02
CA ILE A 366 18.66 -9.21 -19.57
C ILE A 366 18.21 -7.80 -19.18
N MET A 367 19.05 -7.05 -18.45
CA MET A 367 18.66 -5.76 -17.88
C MET A 367 18.81 -4.57 -18.85
N ARG A 368 19.40 -4.76 -20.04
CA ARG A 368 19.72 -3.69 -21.02
C ARG A 368 18.57 -2.70 -21.29
N ARG A 369 17.33 -3.18 -21.28
CA ARG A 369 16.14 -2.35 -21.58
C ARG A 369 15.46 -1.79 -20.33
N ALA A 370 15.73 -2.37 -19.17
CA ALA A 370 15.06 -2.04 -17.92
C ALA A 370 15.81 -0.98 -17.10
N VAL A 371 17.15 -1.06 -17.06
CA VAL A 371 17.98 -0.23 -16.20
C VAL A 371 19.23 0.22 -16.96
N ASP A 372 19.13 1.36 -17.62
CA ASP A 372 20.27 2.06 -18.22
C ASP A 372 20.83 3.09 -17.22
N ILE A 373 21.51 2.60 -16.17
CA ILE A 373 22.17 3.44 -15.17
C ILE A 373 23.66 3.09 -15.06
N PRO A 374 24.53 4.08 -14.81
CA PRO A 374 25.96 3.81 -14.57
C PRO A 374 26.17 2.87 -13.39
N GLY A 375 27.10 1.91 -13.51
CA GLY A 375 27.34 0.91 -12.47
C GLY A 375 27.64 1.48 -11.09
N ALA A 376 28.34 2.62 -11.01
CA ALA A 376 28.58 3.32 -9.75
C ALA A 376 27.27 3.75 -9.05
N VAL A 377 26.28 4.22 -9.81
CA VAL A 377 24.97 4.60 -9.28
C VAL A 377 24.23 3.38 -8.74
N THR A 378 24.30 2.24 -9.45
CA THR A 378 23.71 0.97 -8.99
C THR A 378 24.26 0.55 -7.63
N VAL A 379 25.59 0.59 -7.46
CA VAL A 379 26.26 0.20 -6.20
C VAL A 379 25.88 1.16 -5.08
N ILE A 380 25.99 2.48 -5.30
CA ILE A 380 25.65 3.49 -4.29
C ILE A 380 24.17 3.35 -3.88
N ALA A 381 23.27 3.20 -4.86
CA ALA A 381 21.86 3.02 -4.58
C ALA A 381 21.62 1.76 -3.74
N ALA A 382 22.19 0.61 -4.12
CA ALA A 382 22.03 -0.64 -3.38
C ALA A 382 22.54 -0.53 -1.93
N LEU A 383 23.70 0.12 -1.72
CA LEU A 383 24.25 0.36 -0.37
C LEU A 383 23.36 1.30 0.46
N MET A 384 22.90 2.40 -0.14
CA MET A 384 21.99 3.34 0.54
C MET A 384 20.65 2.70 0.87
N GLY A 385 20.04 1.98 -0.07
CA GLY A 385 18.81 1.25 0.17
C GLY A 385 18.98 0.19 1.26
N GLY A 386 20.09 -0.56 1.22
CA GLY A 386 20.49 -1.50 2.26
C GLY A 386 20.57 -0.86 3.65
N ALA A 387 21.19 0.31 3.75
CA ALA A 387 21.29 1.04 5.00
C ALA A 387 19.94 1.57 5.53
N LEU A 388 19.02 1.97 4.63
CA LEU A 388 17.74 2.58 5.01
C LEU A 388 16.65 1.56 5.38
N LEU A 389 16.49 0.51 4.58
CA LEU A 389 15.38 -0.45 4.72
C LEU A 389 15.87 -1.92 4.70
N GLY A 390 17.17 -2.15 4.95
CA GLY A 390 17.76 -3.48 4.93
C GLY A 390 17.69 -4.14 3.56
N VAL A 391 17.49 -5.46 3.54
CA VAL A 391 17.42 -6.27 2.31
C VAL A 391 16.34 -5.75 1.35
N VAL A 392 15.20 -5.32 1.88
CA VAL A 392 14.10 -4.77 1.08
C VAL A 392 14.54 -3.48 0.38
N GLY A 393 15.23 -2.59 1.09
CA GLY A 393 15.74 -1.36 0.50
C GLY A 393 16.77 -1.61 -0.59
N ALA A 394 17.68 -2.57 -0.40
CA ALA A 394 18.67 -2.94 -1.41
C ALA A 394 18.00 -3.46 -2.70
N LEU A 395 16.94 -4.27 -2.59
CA LEU A 395 16.15 -4.76 -3.73
C LEU A 395 15.50 -3.62 -4.53
N LEU A 396 14.90 -2.67 -3.81
CA LEU A 396 14.15 -1.55 -4.38
C LEU A 396 15.04 -0.41 -4.88
N ALA A 397 16.29 -0.35 -4.44
CA ALA A 397 17.17 0.79 -4.67
C ALA A 397 17.47 1.03 -6.15
N ILE A 398 17.78 -0.02 -6.91
CA ILE A 398 18.15 0.07 -8.33
C ILE A 398 17.01 0.66 -9.18
N PRO A 399 15.77 0.13 -9.11
CA PRO A 399 14.65 0.69 -9.87
C PRO A 399 14.24 2.08 -9.35
N ALA A 400 14.38 2.35 -8.04
CA ALA A 400 14.17 3.69 -7.50
C ALA A 400 15.20 4.69 -8.07
N ALA A 401 16.48 4.32 -8.14
CA ALA A 401 17.52 5.14 -8.74
C ALA A 401 17.26 5.38 -10.24
N ALA A 402 16.81 4.36 -10.97
CA ALA A 402 16.41 4.50 -12.37
C ALA A 402 15.24 5.48 -12.55
N ALA A 403 14.25 5.43 -11.65
CA ALA A 403 13.12 6.36 -11.65
C ALA A 403 13.57 7.80 -11.36
N VAL A 404 14.43 8.00 -10.36
CA VAL A 404 14.99 9.31 -10.02
C VAL A 404 15.80 9.88 -11.19
N LEU A 405 16.68 9.09 -11.80
CA LEU A 405 17.50 9.51 -12.93
C LEU A 405 16.65 9.89 -14.15
N LEU A 406 15.57 9.14 -14.40
CA LEU A 406 14.59 9.46 -15.44
C LEU A 406 13.92 10.81 -15.19
N ILE A 407 13.49 11.08 -13.95
CA ILE A 407 12.89 12.36 -13.58
C ILE A 407 13.89 13.50 -13.77
N ILE A 408 15.14 13.34 -13.32
CA ILE A 408 16.19 14.35 -13.47
C ILE A 408 16.42 14.67 -14.94
N ARG A 409 16.52 13.64 -15.79
CA ARG A 409 16.74 13.81 -17.23
C ARG A 409 15.56 14.52 -17.91
N GLU A 410 14.34 14.11 -17.62
CA GLU A 410 13.15 14.57 -18.34
C GLU A 410 12.62 15.93 -17.82
N VAL A 411 12.85 16.25 -16.55
CA VAL A 411 12.38 17.49 -15.92
C VAL A 411 13.48 18.55 -15.88
N TRP A 412 14.69 18.19 -15.45
CA TRP A 412 15.74 19.15 -15.17
C TRP A 412 16.64 19.39 -16.38
N VAL A 413 17.23 18.33 -16.94
CA VAL A 413 18.14 18.45 -18.10
C VAL A 413 17.39 18.98 -19.31
N ARG A 414 16.24 18.38 -19.66
CA ARG A 414 15.42 18.85 -20.78
C ARG A 414 14.97 20.31 -20.65
N LYS A 415 14.78 20.81 -19.43
CA LYS A 415 14.44 22.22 -19.20
C LYS A 415 15.67 23.12 -19.37
N ALA A 416 16.83 22.70 -18.86
CA ALA A 416 18.09 23.42 -18.99
C ALA A 416 18.56 23.50 -20.45
N ASP A 417 18.35 22.45 -21.25
CA ASP A 417 18.68 22.44 -22.69
C ASP A 417 17.70 23.28 -23.53
N ALA A 418 16.50 23.56 -23.00
CA ALA A 418 15.46 24.34 -23.67
C ALA A 418 15.46 25.83 -23.28
N SER A 419 16.27 26.21 -22.29
CA SER A 419 16.53 27.59 -21.86
C SER A 419 17.85 28.09 -22.41
#